data_AF-D9XK50-F1
#
_entry.id   AF-D9XK50-F1
#
_cell.length_a   1.000
_cell.length_b   1.000
_cell.length_c   1.000
_cell.angle_alpha   90.00
_cell.angle_beta   90.00
_cell.angle_gamma   90.00
#
_symmetry.space_group_name_H-M   'P 1'
#
loop_
_entity.id
_entity.type
_entity.pdbx_description
1 polymer ?
#
loop_
_entity_poly.entity_id
_entity_poly.type
_entity_poly.pdbx_seq_one_letter_code
_entity_poly.pdbx_strand_id
1 'polypeptide(L)'
;MRMIRKRSGTRGGGGPARGRLRAALGGATTVLLTATALAALPQTTAHAADTLGAAAAEKGRYFGAAVAANHLGEAQYAATLDREFNSVTPENEMKWDAVEPNRGSFSFSRADQIVDHAQGKGMKVRGHTLVWHSQLPGWVSGLGATDLRSAMNNHITQVMTHYKGEIHSWDVVNEAFQDGGSGARRNSPFQDKLGDGFIEEAFRTARAADPNAKLCYNDYNTDGVNAKSNAVYT
;
A
#
# COMPACT_ATOMS: atom_id res chain seq x y z
N MET A 1 -64.80 39.92 19.31
CA MET A 1 -65.19 41.16 18.59
C MET A 1 -64.83 40.98 17.11
N ARG A 2 -65.82 41.13 16.20
CA ARG A 2 -65.79 41.10 14.71
C ARG A 2 -65.34 39.79 14.03
N MET A 3 -66.21 38.95 13.47
CA MET A 3 -67.16 39.05 12.33
C MET A 3 -66.55 38.93 10.91
N ILE A 4 -66.94 37.82 10.26
CA ILE A 4 -67.59 37.70 8.93
C ILE A 4 -66.71 37.80 7.66
N ARG A 5 -66.71 36.74 6.83
CA ARG A 5 -67.43 36.70 5.53
C ARG A 5 -67.57 35.29 4.93
N LYS A 6 -68.84 34.97 4.60
CA LYS A 6 -69.33 33.88 3.72
C LYS A 6 -69.22 34.28 2.24
N ARG A 7 -69.17 33.27 1.35
CA ARG A 7 -69.83 33.15 0.02
C ARG A 7 -69.50 31.74 -0.50
N SER A 8 -70.39 30.74 -0.61
CA SER A 8 -71.58 30.52 -1.48
C SER A 8 -71.30 30.54 -2.99
N GLY A 9 -71.44 29.39 -3.64
CA GLY A 9 -71.51 29.21 -5.10
C GLY A 9 -71.94 27.79 -5.46
N THR A 10 -72.95 27.65 -6.30
CA THR A 10 -73.85 26.49 -6.49
C THR A 10 -73.67 25.78 -7.84
N ARG A 11 -74.00 24.47 -7.84
CA ARG A 11 -74.74 23.65 -8.83
C ARG A 11 -74.20 23.38 -10.25
N GLY A 12 -74.29 22.10 -10.61
CA GLY A 12 -74.59 21.53 -11.94
C GLY A 12 -74.60 19.99 -11.80
N GLY A 13 -75.76 19.30 -11.83
CA GLY A 13 -76.37 18.70 -13.02
C GLY A 13 -75.62 17.39 -13.37
N GLY A 14 -76.18 16.19 -13.46
CA GLY A 14 -77.52 15.66 -13.67
C GLY A 14 -77.33 14.35 -14.45
N GLY A 15 -78.03 13.28 -14.08
CA GLY A 15 -78.03 12.03 -14.86
C GLY A 15 -78.22 10.77 -14.00
N PRO A 16 -79.40 10.13 -14.03
CA PRO A 16 -79.60 8.85 -13.36
C PRO A 16 -79.40 7.70 -14.36
N ALA A 17 -79.04 6.54 -13.84
CA ALA A 17 -79.89 5.34 -13.82
C ALA A 17 -79.12 4.04 -14.04
N ARG A 18 -79.69 3.00 -13.41
CA ARG A 18 -79.51 1.55 -13.62
C ARG A 18 -78.22 1.00 -13.00
N GLY A 19 -78.25 0.06 -12.06
CA GLY A 19 -79.33 -0.75 -11.52
C GLY A 19 -78.75 -2.13 -11.18
N ARG A 20 -79.19 -2.68 -10.03
CA ARG A 20 -79.10 -4.12 -9.65
C ARG A 20 -77.67 -4.59 -9.27
N LEU A 21 -77.41 -5.38 -8.23
CA LEU A 21 -78.20 -6.44 -7.58
C LEU A 21 -77.51 -6.82 -6.23
N ARG A 22 -78.30 -7.08 -5.18
CA ARG A 22 -78.10 -7.99 -4.01
C ARG A 22 -76.87 -7.77 -3.08
N ALA A 23 -77.04 -7.40 -1.79
CA ALA A 23 -77.53 -8.21 -0.64
C ALA A 23 -76.63 -9.43 -0.39
N ALA A 24 -76.05 -9.74 0.78
CA ALA A 24 -76.25 -9.28 2.15
C ALA A 24 -75.16 -9.91 3.08
N LEU A 25 -75.33 -9.68 4.38
CA LEU A 25 -74.85 -10.45 5.54
C LEU A 25 -73.43 -10.23 6.10
N GLY A 26 -73.41 -10.09 7.43
CA GLY A 26 -72.43 -10.77 8.26
C GLY A 26 -71.57 -9.83 9.08
N GLY A 27 -71.97 -9.55 10.32
CA GLY A 27 -71.10 -8.92 11.30
C GLY A 27 -69.95 -9.85 11.70
N ALA A 28 -68.81 -9.25 12.03
CA ALA A 28 -67.83 -9.84 12.92
C ALA A 28 -66.94 -8.72 13.46
N THR A 29 -66.92 -8.60 14.78
CA THR A 29 -65.97 -7.85 15.61
C THR A 29 -64.53 -8.08 15.16
N THR A 30 -63.85 -7.04 14.68
CA THR A 30 -62.41 -7.09 14.41
C THR A 30 -61.64 -6.56 15.61
N VAL A 31 -61.04 -7.49 16.35
CA VAL A 31 -59.96 -7.25 17.30
C VAL A 31 -58.80 -6.61 16.53
N LEU A 32 -58.39 -5.41 16.94
CA LEU A 32 -57.24 -4.71 16.36
C LEU A 32 -55.96 -5.34 16.93
N LEU A 33 -55.40 -6.34 16.24
CA LEU A 33 -54.02 -6.77 16.48
C LEU A 33 -53.08 -5.70 15.92
N THR A 34 -52.50 -4.89 16.81
CA THR A 34 -51.35 -4.06 16.47
C THR A 34 -50.13 -4.96 16.31
N ALA A 35 -49.84 -5.35 15.06
CA ALA A 35 -48.57 -5.98 14.71
C ALA A 35 -47.45 -4.94 14.84
N THR A 36 -46.64 -5.05 15.90
CA THR A 36 -45.35 -4.35 15.99
C THR A 36 -44.41 -4.97 14.96
N ALA A 37 -44.24 -4.31 13.83
CA ALA A 37 -43.15 -4.60 12.90
C ALA A 37 -41.84 -4.15 13.56
N LEU A 38 -41.12 -5.08 14.21
CA LEU A 38 -39.71 -4.90 14.50
C LEU A 38 -38.98 -4.86 13.15
N ALA A 39 -38.57 -3.68 12.72
CA ALA A 39 -37.65 -3.55 11.60
C ALA A 39 -36.33 -4.24 11.99
N ALA A 40 -36.11 -5.45 11.46
CA ALA A 40 -34.81 -6.10 11.53
C ALA A 40 -33.85 -5.29 10.64
N LEU A 41 -33.13 -4.35 11.27
CA LEU A 41 -31.96 -3.76 10.66
C LEU A 41 -30.98 -4.91 10.34
N PRO A 42 -30.38 -4.98 9.15
CA PRO A 42 -29.32 -5.94 8.91
C PRO A 42 -28.21 -5.63 9.90
N GLN A 43 -28.02 -6.54 10.86
CA GLN A 43 -26.84 -6.53 11.69
C GLN A 43 -25.68 -6.86 10.76
N THR A 44 -25.00 -5.83 10.26
CA THR A 44 -23.65 -6.00 9.76
C THR A 44 -22.82 -6.42 10.97
N THR A 45 -22.67 -7.72 11.18
CA THR A 45 -21.64 -8.24 12.07
C THR A 45 -20.33 -7.73 11.49
N ALA A 46 -19.72 -6.78 12.19
CA ALA A 46 -18.34 -6.40 11.90
C ALA A 46 -17.52 -7.67 12.09
N HIS A 47 -17.18 -8.35 10.99
CA HIS A 47 -16.15 -9.35 11.01
C HIS A 47 -14.87 -8.59 11.32
N ALA A 48 -14.34 -8.76 12.53
CA ALA A 48 -12.94 -8.41 12.76
C ALA A 48 -12.15 -9.26 11.77
N ALA A 49 -11.32 -8.65 10.94
CA ALA A 49 -10.42 -9.39 10.07
C ALA A 49 -9.62 -10.40 10.91
N ASP A 50 -9.64 -11.66 10.47
CA ASP A 50 -9.05 -12.78 11.22
C ASP A 50 -7.51 -12.74 11.27
N THR A 51 -6.87 -11.86 10.49
CA THR A 51 -5.41 -11.73 10.37
C THR A 51 -4.97 -10.27 10.25
N LEU A 52 -3.71 -9.98 10.58
CA LEU A 52 -3.17 -8.61 10.53
C LEU A 52 -3.20 -8.02 9.11
N GLY A 53 -2.87 -8.83 8.10
CA GLY A 53 -2.91 -8.48 6.70
C GLY A 53 -4.32 -8.15 6.22
N ALA A 54 -5.31 -8.97 6.58
CA ALA A 54 -6.71 -8.70 6.26
C ALA A 54 -7.20 -7.41 6.94
N ALA A 55 -6.84 -7.18 8.20
CA ALA A 55 -7.20 -5.97 8.94
C ALA A 55 -6.65 -4.70 8.29
N ALA A 56 -5.41 -4.76 7.81
CA ALA A 56 -4.81 -3.66 7.06
C ALA A 56 -5.50 -3.45 5.70
N ALA A 57 -5.82 -4.53 4.98
CA ALA A 57 -6.45 -4.48 3.66
C ALA A 57 -7.85 -3.83 3.69
N GLU A 58 -8.65 -4.06 4.73
CA GLU A 58 -9.94 -3.38 4.94
C GLU A 58 -9.82 -1.85 5.00
N LYS A 59 -8.62 -1.35 5.34
CA LYS A 59 -8.31 0.08 5.41
C LYS A 59 -7.51 0.57 4.20
N GLY A 60 -7.44 -0.22 3.12
CA GLY A 60 -6.66 0.08 1.92
C GLY A 60 -5.15 0.13 2.17
N ARG A 61 -4.66 -0.52 3.23
CA ARG A 61 -3.25 -0.61 3.61
C ARG A 61 -2.74 -2.04 3.44
N TYR A 62 -1.44 -2.22 3.60
CA TYR A 62 -0.79 -3.52 3.70
C TYR A 62 -0.09 -3.64 5.06
N PHE A 63 0.11 -4.85 5.52
CA PHE A 63 0.86 -5.20 6.72
C PHE A 63 1.94 -6.20 6.33
N GLY A 64 3.20 -5.83 6.51
CA GLY A 64 4.32 -6.59 5.99
C GLY A 64 5.40 -6.91 7.03
N ALA A 65 6.25 -7.86 6.67
CA ALA A 65 7.40 -8.30 7.45
C ALA A 65 8.69 -8.18 6.63
N ALA A 66 9.80 -7.91 7.32
CA ALA A 66 11.13 -8.20 6.77
C ALA A 66 11.37 -9.71 6.83
N VAL A 67 11.84 -10.29 5.72
CA VAL A 67 11.98 -11.75 5.55
C VAL A 67 13.38 -12.07 5.08
N ALA A 68 14.00 -13.07 5.71
CA ALA A 68 15.26 -13.65 5.24
C ALA A 68 14.99 -15.05 4.65
N ALA A 69 15.63 -15.36 3.52
CA ALA A 69 15.32 -16.54 2.72
C ALA A 69 15.56 -17.85 3.51
N ASN A 70 16.54 -17.86 4.42
CA ASN A 70 16.89 -19.02 5.24
C ASN A 70 15.79 -19.42 6.25
N HIS A 71 14.84 -18.53 6.58
CA HIS A 71 13.75 -18.84 7.51
C HIS A 71 12.50 -19.39 6.80
N LEU A 72 12.40 -19.31 5.46
CA LEU A 72 11.24 -19.81 4.72
C LEU A 72 11.07 -21.34 4.81
N GLY A 73 12.13 -22.08 5.11
CA GLY A 73 12.07 -23.52 5.38
C GLY A 73 11.55 -23.89 6.79
N GLU A 74 11.43 -22.92 7.69
CA GLU A 74 10.97 -23.16 9.06
C GLU A 74 9.44 -23.14 9.12
N ALA A 75 8.82 -24.29 9.36
CA ALA A 75 7.37 -24.46 9.23
C ALA A 75 6.54 -23.46 10.05
N GLN A 76 6.97 -23.14 11.29
CA GLN A 76 6.25 -22.17 12.14
C GLN A 76 6.43 -20.73 11.65
N TYR A 77 7.62 -20.39 11.13
CA TYR A 77 7.89 -19.08 10.55
C TYR A 77 7.03 -18.86 9.30
N ALA A 78 7.11 -19.80 8.35
CA ALA A 78 6.34 -19.73 7.11
C ALA A 78 4.82 -19.71 7.37
N ALA A 79 4.32 -20.53 8.30
CA ALA A 79 2.90 -20.54 8.66
C ALA A 79 2.44 -19.19 9.24
N THR A 80 3.28 -18.54 10.05
CA THR A 80 2.97 -17.22 10.61
C THR A 80 3.01 -16.15 9.53
N LEU A 81 4.06 -16.16 8.68
CA LEU A 81 4.22 -15.25 7.56
C LEU A 81 2.99 -15.30 6.62
N ASP A 82 2.62 -16.51 6.21
CA ASP A 82 1.52 -16.78 5.28
C ASP A 82 0.15 -16.39 5.83
N ARG A 83 -0.05 -16.52 7.15
CA ARG A 83 -1.32 -16.20 7.79
C ARG A 83 -1.47 -14.69 8.01
N GLU A 84 -0.42 -14.05 8.54
CA GLU A 84 -0.57 -12.71 9.12
C GLU A 84 -0.22 -11.58 8.18
N PHE A 85 0.57 -11.81 7.13
CA PHE A 85 1.13 -10.72 6.33
C PHE A 85 0.61 -10.76 4.89
N ASN A 86 0.49 -9.58 4.28
CA ASN A 86 0.15 -9.44 2.86
C ASN A 86 1.20 -8.63 2.08
N SER A 87 2.36 -8.42 2.70
CA SER A 87 3.53 -7.83 2.06
C SER A 87 4.82 -8.33 2.68
N VAL A 88 5.90 -8.39 1.90
CA VAL A 88 7.24 -8.75 2.38
C VAL A 88 8.27 -7.75 1.90
N THR A 89 9.35 -7.64 2.66
CA THR A 89 10.58 -6.93 2.28
C THR A 89 11.76 -7.89 2.49
N PRO A 90 12.56 -8.24 1.46
CA PRO A 90 13.78 -8.99 1.68
C PRO A 90 14.71 -8.25 2.63
N GLU A 91 15.11 -8.89 3.73
CA GLU A 91 15.85 -8.22 4.82
C GLU A 91 17.26 -7.84 4.39
N ASN A 92 17.95 -8.73 3.67
CA ASN A 92 19.30 -8.49 3.16
C ASN A 92 19.48 -8.93 1.70
N GLU A 93 18.64 -9.82 1.21
CA GLU A 93 18.82 -10.52 -0.05
C GLU A 93 18.74 -9.62 -1.29
N MET A 94 18.19 -8.40 -1.16
CA MET A 94 18.14 -7.39 -2.23
C MET A 94 19.13 -6.23 -2.03
N LYS A 95 20.01 -6.30 -1.03
CA LYS A 95 21.08 -5.29 -0.85
C LYS A 95 22.21 -5.52 -1.85
N TRP A 96 22.99 -4.47 -2.11
CA TRP A 96 23.95 -4.47 -3.22
C TRP A 96 24.99 -5.58 -3.09
N ASP A 97 25.57 -5.79 -1.90
CA ASP A 97 26.54 -6.87 -1.68
C ASP A 97 25.97 -8.28 -1.90
N ALA A 98 24.69 -8.50 -1.61
CA ALA A 98 24.00 -9.75 -1.84
C ALA A 98 23.72 -9.99 -3.33
N VAL A 99 23.24 -8.97 -4.05
CA VAL A 99 22.81 -9.14 -5.45
C VAL A 99 23.91 -8.92 -6.48
N GLU A 100 24.95 -8.15 -6.19
CA GLU A 100 26.09 -7.90 -7.10
C GLU A 100 27.45 -7.91 -6.33
N PRO A 101 27.85 -9.07 -5.76
CA PRO A 101 29.06 -9.17 -4.96
C PRO A 101 30.35 -8.86 -5.76
N ASN A 102 30.33 -9.08 -7.08
CA ASN A 102 31.40 -8.71 -8.00
C ASN A 102 30.83 -7.91 -9.17
N ARG A 103 31.59 -6.93 -9.69
CA ARG A 103 31.14 -6.05 -10.78
C ARG A 103 30.57 -6.84 -11.96
N GLY A 104 29.29 -6.62 -12.28
CA GLY A 104 28.60 -7.27 -13.39
C GLY A 104 28.22 -8.74 -13.18
N SER A 105 28.48 -9.31 -11.99
CA SER A 105 28.10 -10.68 -11.65
C SER A 105 26.97 -10.64 -10.62
N PHE A 106 25.75 -10.85 -11.11
CA PHE A 106 24.55 -10.78 -10.30
C PHE A 106 24.13 -12.15 -9.75
N SER A 107 23.63 -12.16 -8.52
CA SER A 107 23.08 -13.34 -7.85
C SER A 107 21.72 -13.01 -7.24
N PHE A 108 20.65 -13.38 -7.95
CA PHE A 108 19.27 -13.11 -7.53
C PHE A 108 18.63 -14.25 -6.72
N SER A 109 19.24 -15.44 -6.68
CA SER A 109 18.61 -16.67 -6.21
C SER A 109 17.93 -16.59 -4.83
N ARG A 110 18.55 -15.93 -3.84
CA ARG A 110 17.95 -15.78 -2.50
C ARG A 110 16.81 -14.77 -2.46
N ALA A 111 16.91 -13.68 -3.23
CA ALA A 111 15.84 -12.71 -3.35
C ALA A 111 14.67 -13.28 -4.16
N ASP A 112 14.95 -14.04 -5.21
CA ASP A 112 13.96 -14.76 -6.03
C ASP A 112 13.13 -15.72 -5.17
N GLN A 113 13.75 -16.46 -4.23
CA GLN A 113 13.01 -17.31 -3.29
C GLN A 113 11.95 -16.55 -2.49
N ILE A 114 12.25 -15.31 -2.07
CA ILE A 114 11.31 -14.47 -1.31
C ILE A 114 10.23 -13.90 -2.24
N VAL A 115 10.61 -13.45 -3.44
CA VAL A 115 9.67 -12.90 -4.44
C VAL A 115 8.70 -13.99 -4.90
N ASP A 116 9.18 -15.18 -5.24
CA ASP A 116 8.37 -16.33 -5.65
C ASP A 116 7.40 -16.76 -4.53
N HIS A 117 7.88 -16.82 -3.28
CA HIS A 117 7.03 -17.11 -2.13
C HIS A 117 5.92 -16.07 -1.99
N ALA A 118 6.27 -14.78 -2.07
CA ALA A 118 5.32 -13.68 -1.96
C ALA A 118 4.27 -13.72 -3.08
N GLN A 119 4.67 -13.92 -4.33
CA GLN A 119 3.77 -14.02 -5.47
C GLN A 119 2.83 -15.21 -5.36
N GLY A 120 3.35 -16.38 -4.96
CA GLY A 120 2.54 -17.58 -4.71
C GLY A 120 1.47 -17.40 -3.63
N LYS A 121 1.64 -16.40 -2.76
CA LYS A 121 0.68 -16.02 -1.70
C LYS A 121 -0.13 -14.76 -2.00
N GLY A 122 0.08 -14.12 -3.16
CA GLY A 122 -0.56 -12.85 -3.50
C GLY A 122 -0.10 -11.68 -2.62
N MET A 123 1.08 -11.78 -2.01
CA MET A 123 1.68 -10.73 -1.20
C MET A 123 2.37 -9.68 -2.09
N LYS A 124 2.38 -8.43 -1.62
CA LYS A 124 3.17 -7.36 -2.25
C LYS A 124 4.64 -7.45 -1.84
N VAL A 125 5.57 -7.19 -2.76
CA VAL A 125 6.99 -7.09 -2.43
C VAL A 125 7.43 -5.62 -2.39
N ARG A 126 8.12 -5.22 -1.32
CA ARG A 126 8.93 -3.99 -1.28
C ARG A 126 10.40 -4.37 -1.47
N GLY A 127 11.01 -3.87 -2.54
CA GLY A 127 12.43 -4.06 -2.79
C GLY A 127 13.26 -3.11 -1.92
N HIS A 128 14.22 -3.66 -1.19
CA HIS A 128 15.08 -2.93 -0.26
C HIS A 128 16.51 -3.47 -0.37
N THR A 129 17.48 -2.71 -0.87
CA THR A 129 17.45 -1.33 -1.39
C THR A 129 18.49 -1.18 -2.50
N LEU A 130 18.29 -0.27 -3.45
CA LEU A 130 19.16 -0.18 -4.64
C LEU A 130 20.46 0.60 -4.39
N VAL A 131 20.39 1.73 -3.69
CA VAL A 131 21.58 2.56 -3.38
C VAL A 131 21.62 2.83 -1.88
N TRP A 132 22.67 2.33 -1.23
CA TRP A 132 22.90 2.52 0.20
C TRP A 132 24.39 2.57 0.52
N HIS A 133 24.75 3.34 1.53
CA HIS A 133 26.14 3.50 1.98
C HIS A 133 26.68 2.27 2.72
N SER A 134 25.79 1.44 3.26
CA SER A 134 26.10 0.19 3.98
C SER A 134 25.78 -1.03 3.12
N GLN A 135 26.34 -2.18 3.50
CA GLN A 135 26.25 -3.44 2.72
C GLN A 135 26.57 -3.22 1.23
N LEU A 136 27.61 -2.41 1.01
CA LEU A 136 28.11 -2.04 -0.29
C LEU A 136 29.33 -2.91 -0.62
N PRO A 137 29.38 -3.59 -1.79
CA PRO A 137 30.53 -4.40 -2.15
C PRO A 137 31.82 -3.57 -2.17
N GLY A 138 32.92 -4.16 -1.69
CA GLY A 138 34.21 -3.46 -1.63
C GLY A 138 34.66 -2.91 -3.00
N TRP A 139 34.35 -3.61 -4.09
CA TRP A 139 34.69 -3.16 -5.44
C TRP A 139 34.02 -1.83 -5.83
N VAL A 140 32.86 -1.50 -5.26
CA VAL A 140 32.15 -0.24 -5.53
C VAL A 140 32.81 0.92 -4.79
N SER A 141 33.15 0.73 -3.51
CA SER A 141 33.76 1.78 -2.67
C SER A 141 35.08 2.32 -3.23
N GLY A 142 35.84 1.48 -3.94
CA GLY A 142 37.14 1.82 -4.54
C GLY A 142 37.07 2.59 -5.85
N LEU A 143 35.90 2.73 -6.48
CA LEU A 143 35.78 3.31 -7.84
C LEU A 143 35.99 4.82 -7.85
N GLY A 144 36.52 5.35 -8.95
CA GLY A 144 36.46 6.79 -9.27
C GLY A 144 35.04 7.23 -9.68
N ALA A 145 34.80 8.54 -9.75
CA ALA A 145 33.47 9.10 -9.98
C ALA A 145 32.76 8.54 -11.24
N THR A 146 33.44 8.48 -12.39
CA THR A 146 32.86 7.98 -13.65
C THR A 146 32.46 6.51 -13.57
N ASP A 147 33.36 5.66 -13.03
CA ASP A 147 33.08 4.24 -12.85
C ASP A 147 31.99 3.99 -11.81
N LEU A 148 31.98 4.77 -10.72
CA LEU A 148 30.96 4.67 -9.68
C LEU A 148 29.57 5.03 -10.22
N ARG A 149 29.46 6.12 -10.99
CA ARG A 149 28.21 6.52 -11.64
C ARG A 149 27.70 5.42 -12.58
N SER A 150 28.61 4.86 -13.38
CA SER A 150 28.29 3.79 -14.32
C SER A 150 27.84 2.52 -13.57
N ALA A 151 28.52 2.17 -12.48
CA ALA A 151 28.17 1.04 -11.63
C ALA A 151 26.80 1.21 -10.96
N MET A 152 26.51 2.40 -10.41
CA MET A 152 25.20 2.73 -9.81
C MET A 152 24.07 2.60 -10.82
N ASN A 153 24.22 3.19 -12.00
CA ASN A 153 23.16 3.13 -13.00
C ASN A 153 22.97 1.71 -13.56
N ASN A 154 24.06 0.97 -13.77
CA ASN A 154 23.99 -0.43 -14.18
C ASN A 154 23.31 -1.29 -13.12
N HIS A 155 23.68 -1.15 -11.85
CA HIS A 155 23.09 -1.89 -10.74
C HIS A 155 21.58 -1.69 -10.65
N ILE A 156 21.13 -0.43 -10.59
CA ILE A 156 19.71 -0.08 -10.56
C ILE A 156 18.98 -0.71 -11.76
N THR A 157 19.53 -0.56 -12.97
CA THR A 157 18.92 -1.06 -14.19
C THR A 157 18.80 -2.57 -14.19
N GLN A 158 19.86 -3.30 -13.84
CA GLN A 158 19.88 -4.76 -13.87
C GLN A 158 18.94 -5.35 -12.81
N VAL A 159 18.99 -4.85 -11.57
CA VAL A 159 18.13 -5.34 -10.47
C VAL A 159 16.66 -5.06 -10.77
N MET A 160 16.32 -3.83 -11.17
CA MET A 160 14.91 -3.48 -11.45
C MET A 160 14.38 -4.11 -12.73
N THR A 161 15.23 -4.37 -13.74
CA THR A 161 14.81 -5.08 -14.95
C THR A 161 14.53 -6.54 -14.66
N HIS A 162 15.34 -7.18 -13.79
CA HIS A 162 15.11 -8.56 -13.35
C HIS A 162 13.75 -8.72 -12.66
N TYR A 163 13.40 -7.80 -11.74
CA TYR A 163 12.12 -7.85 -10.99
C TYR A 163 10.98 -6.99 -11.58
N LYS A 164 11.05 -6.69 -12.88
CA LYS A 164 10.14 -5.71 -13.50
C LYS A 164 8.68 -6.16 -13.43
N GLY A 165 7.83 -5.32 -12.84
CA GLY A 165 6.40 -5.62 -12.65
C GLY A 165 6.08 -6.53 -11.46
N GLU A 166 7.08 -7.03 -10.73
CA GLU A 166 6.90 -7.93 -9.58
C GLU A 166 6.97 -7.18 -8.24
N ILE A 167 7.63 -6.01 -8.24
CA ILE A 167 7.86 -5.22 -7.04
C ILE A 167 6.86 -4.07 -6.97
N HIS A 168 6.12 -4.00 -5.87
CA HIS A 168 5.17 -2.93 -5.62
C HIS A 168 5.87 -1.57 -5.41
N SER A 169 6.94 -1.56 -4.61
CA SER A 169 7.69 -0.36 -4.26
C SER A 169 9.17 -0.65 -4.05
N TRP A 170 10.05 0.26 -4.50
CA TRP A 170 11.49 0.20 -4.29
C TRP A 170 11.96 1.30 -3.36
N ASP A 171 12.80 0.93 -2.40
CA ASP A 171 13.73 1.87 -1.78
C ASP A 171 14.89 2.10 -2.75
N VAL A 172 14.82 3.23 -3.46
CA VAL A 172 15.82 3.56 -4.49
C VAL A 172 17.09 4.07 -3.83
N VAL A 173 16.95 4.99 -2.89
CA VAL A 173 18.05 5.52 -2.09
C VAL A 173 17.68 5.39 -0.62
N ASN A 174 18.58 4.76 0.14
CA ASN A 174 18.44 4.58 1.58
C ASN A 174 19.44 5.45 2.35
N GLU A 175 18.96 6.17 3.37
CA GLU A 175 19.75 6.84 4.40
C GLU A 175 20.83 7.82 3.89
N ALA A 176 20.48 8.64 2.90
CA ALA A 176 21.41 9.62 2.31
C ALA A 176 21.68 10.84 3.22
N PHE A 177 20.97 10.99 4.34
CA PHE A 177 21.24 12.04 5.33
C PHE A 177 21.87 11.47 6.59
N GLN A 178 22.81 12.22 7.17
CA GLN A 178 23.44 11.85 8.43
C GLN A 178 22.52 12.17 9.62
N ASP A 179 22.82 11.57 10.77
CA ASP A 179 22.15 11.91 12.01
C ASP A 179 22.59 13.27 12.56
N GLY A 180 21.78 13.81 13.48
CA GLY A 180 22.06 15.06 14.18
C GLY A 180 21.27 16.25 13.64
N GLY A 181 21.68 17.44 14.06
CA GLY A 181 20.93 18.68 13.85
C GLY A 181 21.26 19.44 12.56
N SER A 182 22.19 18.95 11.72
CA SER A 182 22.64 19.72 10.54
C SER A 182 21.80 19.49 9.29
N GLY A 183 21.08 18.36 9.18
CA GLY A 183 20.44 17.96 7.92
C GLY A 183 21.44 17.68 6.79
N ALA A 184 22.72 17.44 7.11
CA ALA A 184 23.73 17.24 6.09
C ALA A 184 23.61 15.86 5.41
N ARG A 185 24.18 15.78 4.21
CA ARG A 185 24.33 14.52 3.50
C ARG A 185 25.27 13.59 4.26
N ARG A 186 24.97 12.29 4.18
CA ARG A 186 25.80 11.25 4.76
C ARG A 186 27.07 11.05 3.95
N ASN A 187 28.21 10.96 4.63
CA ASN A 187 29.45 10.50 4.02
C ASN A 187 29.25 9.10 3.42
N SER A 188 29.47 9.00 2.12
CA SER A 188 29.39 7.77 1.35
C SER A 188 30.18 7.92 0.06
N PRO A 189 30.62 6.82 -0.60
CA PRO A 189 31.26 6.90 -1.90
C PRO A 189 30.41 7.67 -2.92
N PHE A 190 29.08 7.53 -2.86
CA PHE A 190 28.14 8.23 -3.73
C PHE A 190 28.16 9.74 -3.47
N GLN A 191 27.98 10.15 -2.22
CA GLN A 191 28.00 11.57 -1.86
C GLN A 191 29.35 12.22 -2.16
N ASP A 192 30.45 11.58 -1.77
CA ASP A 192 31.80 12.14 -1.85
C ASP A 192 32.27 12.30 -3.29
N LYS A 193 31.88 11.38 -4.18
CA LYS A 193 32.41 11.32 -5.56
C LYS A 193 31.42 11.78 -6.62
N LEU A 194 30.11 11.66 -6.37
CA LEU A 194 29.07 12.03 -7.33
C LEU A 194 28.34 13.33 -6.94
N GLY A 195 28.40 13.73 -5.67
CA GLY A 195 27.69 14.90 -5.14
C GLY A 195 26.17 14.72 -5.10
N ASP A 196 25.45 15.75 -4.65
CA ASP A 196 24.01 15.68 -4.33
C ASP A 196 23.12 15.12 -5.47
N GLY A 197 23.54 15.33 -6.72
CA GLY A 197 22.80 14.88 -7.90
C GLY A 197 22.67 13.36 -8.04
N PHE A 198 23.45 12.56 -7.30
CA PHE A 198 23.37 11.09 -7.39
C PHE A 198 21.98 10.55 -7.01
N ILE A 199 21.28 11.22 -6.10
CA ILE A 199 19.96 10.80 -5.65
C ILE A 199 18.96 10.98 -6.79
N GLU A 200 18.89 12.17 -7.37
CA GLU A 200 18.02 12.42 -8.52
C GLU A 200 18.34 11.46 -9.67
N GLU A 201 19.62 11.26 -9.97
CA GLU A 201 20.07 10.34 -11.02
C GLU A 201 19.62 8.91 -10.75
N ALA A 202 19.75 8.40 -9.52
CA ALA A 202 19.28 7.08 -9.14
C ALA A 202 17.77 6.92 -9.35
N PHE A 203 16.96 7.90 -8.97
CA PHE A 203 15.51 7.88 -9.19
C PHE A 203 15.13 7.95 -10.67
N ARG A 204 15.85 8.72 -11.48
CA ARG A 204 15.63 8.78 -12.94
C ARG A 204 15.96 7.44 -13.60
N THR A 205 17.08 6.82 -13.22
CA THR A 205 17.47 5.48 -13.70
C THR A 205 16.43 4.43 -13.28
N ALA A 206 16.00 4.47 -12.02
CA ALA A 206 14.98 3.55 -11.50
C ALA A 206 13.64 3.69 -12.26
N ARG A 207 13.19 4.93 -12.51
CA ARG A 207 11.97 5.20 -13.27
C ARG A 207 12.06 4.71 -14.71
N ALA A 208 13.24 4.81 -15.34
CA ALA A 208 13.46 4.31 -16.70
C ALA A 208 13.40 2.77 -16.76
N ALA A 209 13.92 2.08 -15.74
CA ALA A 209 13.90 0.63 -15.65
C ALA A 209 12.47 0.08 -15.44
N ASP A 210 11.73 0.63 -14.48
CA ASP A 210 10.33 0.28 -14.21
C ASP A 210 9.43 1.54 -14.03
N PRO A 211 8.59 1.86 -15.03
CA PRO A 211 7.67 2.99 -14.94
C PRO A 211 6.48 2.76 -14.00
N ASN A 212 6.21 1.51 -13.59
CA ASN A 212 5.04 1.15 -12.79
C ASN A 212 5.35 1.04 -11.29
N ALA A 213 6.58 0.69 -10.93
CA ALA A 213 7.00 0.61 -9.54
C ALA A 213 6.87 1.97 -8.81
N LYS A 214 6.44 1.93 -7.54
CA LYS A 214 6.52 3.10 -6.66
C LYS A 214 7.98 3.27 -6.22
N LEU A 215 8.50 4.49 -6.36
CA LEU A 215 9.89 4.79 -6.01
C LEU A 215 9.90 5.57 -4.71
N CYS A 216 10.64 5.07 -3.72
CA CYS A 216 10.69 5.58 -2.37
C CYS A 216 12.11 6.02 -2.02
N TYR A 217 12.19 7.13 -1.28
CA TYR A 217 13.35 7.45 -0.46
C TYR A 217 13.08 6.88 0.93
N ASN A 218 14.05 6.18 1.53
CA ASN A 218 13.89 5.56 2.85
C ASN A 218 14.97 6.08 3.81
N ASP A 219 14.59 6.39 5.04
CA ASP A 219 15.52 6.86 6.07
C ASP A 219 14.91 6.69 7.46
N TYR A 220 15.76 6.56 8.47
CA TYR A 220 15.36 6.53 9.87
C TYR A 220 15.50 7.90 10.53
N ASN A 221 14.90 8.10 11.71
CA ASN A 221 14.86 9.38 12.44
C ASN A 221 14.20 10.53 11.65
N THR A 222 13.22 10.21 10.79
CA THR A 222 12.46 11.17 9.97
C THR A 222 10.96 11.17 10.29
N ASP A 223 10.53 10.38 11.28
CA ASP A 223 9.16 10.24 11.76
C ASP A 223 8.65 11.47 12.54
N GLY A 224 9.57 12.25 13.12
CA GLY A 224 9.29 13.56 13.73
C GLY A 224 9.86 14.72 12.91
N VAL A 225 9.39 15.94 13.19
CA VAL A 225 9.92 17.16 12.56
C VAL A 225 11.26 17.52 13.18
N ASN A 226 12.33 17.40 12.39
CA ASN A 226 13.69 17.73 12.79
C ASN A 226 14.53 18.19 11.58
N ALA A 227 15.81 18.50 11.80
CA ALA A 227 16.70 18.96 10.73
C ALA A 227 16.86 17.91 9.60
N LYS A 228 16.92 16.63 9.93
CA LYS A 228 17.04 15.53 8.98
C LYS A 228 15.76 15.35 8.18
N SER A 229 14.59 15.31 8.83
CA SER A 229 13.30 15.20 8.14
C SER A 229 13.07 16.37 7.18
N ASN A 230 13.46 17.59 7.57
CA ASN A 230 13.35 18.78 6.71
C ASN A 230 14.27 18.67 5.49
N ALA A 231 15.51 18.21 5.70
CA ALA A 231 16.49 18.09 4.63
C ALA A 231 16.08 17.07 3.55
N VAL A 232 15.33 16.03 3.90
CA VAL A 232 14.78 15.07 2.91
C VAL A 232 13.89 15.74 1.86
N TYR A 233 13.28 16.88 2.18
CA TYR A 233 12.40 17.62 1.27
C TYR A 233 13.10 18.79 0.54
N THR A 234 14.41 18.94 0.68
CA THR A 234 15.21 20.00 0.05
C THR A 234 16.24 19.44 -0.91
#